data_AF-A0A093CCN6-F1
#
_entry.id   AF-A0A093CCN6-F1
#
_cell.length_a   1.000
_cell.length_b   1.000
_cell.length_c   1.000
_cell.angle_alpha   90.00
_cell.angle_beta   90.00
_cell.angle_gamma   90.00
#
_symmetry.space_group_name_H-M   'P 1'
#
loop_
_entity.id
_entity.type
_entity.pdbx_description
1 polymer ?
#
loop_
_entity_poly.entity_id
_entity_poly.type
_entity_poly.pdbx_seq_one_letter_code
_entity_poly.pdbx_strand_id
1 'polypeptide(L)'
;QRGYSARHEVKQFHFTSWPEHGVPYPATGLLAFIRRVKASTPPDAGPIVIHCSAGTGRTGCYIVLDVMLDMAECEGVVDIYNCVKTLCSRRINMIQTEEQYVFIHDAILEACLCGETSIPASEFKPTYKEMVRIEPQSNSSQLREEFQVGDPKTSPSPLQHPPCSSMDVLPPDRCLPFLISVDGDTNNYINAALTD
;
A
#
# COMPACT_ATOMS: atom_id res chain seq x y z
N GLN A 1 -9.29 -4.66 -47.96
CA GLN A 1 -9.01 -4.62 -46.52
C GLN A 1 -7.62 -4.05 -46.33
N ARG A 2 -7.48 -2.83 -45.77
CA ARG A 2 -6.17 -2.26 -45.42
C ARG A 2 -5.80 -2.76 -44.02
N GLY A 3 -4.90 -3.72 -43.93
CA GLY A 3 -4.37 -4.19 -42.66
C GLY A 3 -3.41 -3.15 -42.08
N TYR A 4 -3.66 -2.68 -40.86
CA TYR A 4 -2.67 -1.92 -40.10
C TYR A 4 -1.48 -2.85 -39.83
N SER A 5 -0.32 -2.53 -40.41
CA SER A 5 0.93 -3.29 -40.25
C SER A 5 1.69 -2.93 -38.96
N ALA A 6 1.11 -2.08 -38.11
CA ALA A 6 1.73 -1.65 -36.87
C ALA A 6 1.46 -2.67 -35.76
N ARG A 7 2.53 -3.22 -35.19
CA ARG A 7 2.47 -4.05 -33.98
C ARG A 7 2.51 -3.13 -32.77
N HIS A 8 1.53 -3.29 -31.88
CA HIS A 8 1.49 -2.58 -30.60
C HIS A 8 1.70 -3.57 -29.46
N GLU A 9 2.46 -3.17 -28.44
CA GLU A 9 2.61 -3.92 -27.20
C GLU A 9 1.68 -3.33 -26.14
N VAL A 10 1.00 -4.20 -25.39
CA VAL A 10 0.14 -3.80 -24.27
C VAL A 10 0.58 -4.59 -23.03
N LYS A 11 0.87 -3.87 -21.94
CA LYS A 11 1.19 -4.45 -20.64
C LYS A 11 0.00 -4.25 -19.70
N GLN A 12 -0.62 -5.33 -19.27
CA GLN A 12 -1.67 -5.30 -18.27
C GLN A 12 -1.07 -5.56 -16.89
N PHE A 13 -1.34 -4.67 -15.95
CA PHE A 13 -1.01 -4.86 -14.54
C PHE A 13 -2.28 -5.17 -13.77
N HIS A 14 -2.26 -6.22 -12.95
CA HIS A 14 -3.41 -6.66 -12.19
C HIS A 14 -3.09 -6.63 -10.69
N PHE A 15 -3.74 -5.73 -9.97
CA PHE A 15 -3.63 -5.65 -8.50
C PHE A 15 -4.64 -6.59 -7.85
N THR A 16 -4.15 -7.66 -7.23
CA THR A 16 -4.97 -8.76 -6.69
C THR A 16 -5.24 -8.66 -5.19
N SER A 17 -4.48 -7.84 -4.47
CA SER A 17 -4.54 -7.73 -3.00
C SER A 17 -5.58 -6.73 -2.50
N TRP A 18 -6.52 -6.29 -3.34
CA TRP A 18 -7.64 -5.46 -2.89
C TRP A 18 -8.75 -6.35 -2.32
N PRO A 19 -9.13 -6.20 -1.04
CA PRO A 19 -10.12 -7.07 -0.41
C PRO A 19 -11.51 -6.93 -1.03
N GLU A 20 -12.35 -7.95 -0.87
CA GLU A 20 -13.75 -7.91 -1.34
C GLU A 20 -14.52 -6.76 -0.67
N HIS A 21 -14.32 -6.59 0.63
CA HIS A 21 -14.88 -5.51 1.44
C HIS A 21 -13.77 -4.59 1.96
N GLY A 22 -14.02 -3.29 1.91
CA GLY A 22 -13.12 -2.27 2.40
C GLY A 22 -11.94 -1.93 1.49
N VAL A 23 -10.83 -1.58 2.12
CA VAL A 23 -9.59 -1.07 1.49
C VAL A 23 -8.37 -1.92 1.88
N PRO A 24 -7.29 -1.91 1.08
CA PRO A 24 -6.04 -2.59 1.45
C PRO A 24 -5.46 -2.06 2.76
N TYR A 25 -4.88 -2.96 3.57
CA TYR A 25 -4.09 -2.59 4.74
C TYR A 25 -2.92 -3.56 4.91
N PRO A 26 -1.66 -3.10 4.90
CA PRO A 26 -1.22 -1.70 4.73
C PRO A 26 -1.37 -1.19 3.28
N ALA A 27 -1.16 0.11 3.04
CA ALA A 27 -1.23 0.69 1.69
C ALA A 27 -0.01 0.33 0.82
N THR A 28 1.07 -0.15 1.45
CA THR A 28 2.38 -0.47 0.86
C THR A 28 2.26 -1.26 -0.45
N GLY A 29 1.39 -2.27 -0.49
CA GLY A 29 1.20 -3.10 -1.69
C GLY A 29 0.69 -2.31 -2.89
N LEU A 30 -0.26 -1.39 -2.68
CA LEU A 30 -0.79 -0.54 -3.75
C LEU A 30 0.23 0.54 -4.17
N LEU A 31 0.95 1.11 -3.21
CA LEU A 31 2.02 2.08 -3.49
C LEU A 31 3.13 1.45 -4.35
N ALA A 32 3.58 0.24 -3.99
CA ALA A 32 4.55 -0.52 -4.78
C ALA A 32 4.01 -0.87 -6.18
N PHE A 33 2.73 -1.22 -6.28
CA PHE A 33 2.07 -1.48 -7.56
C PHE A 33 2.06 -0.23 -8.46
N ILE A 34 1.70 0.95 -7.93
CA ILE A 34 1.72 2.22 -8.68
C ILE A 34 3.13 2.51 -9.19
N ARG A 35 4.16 2.46 -8.31
CA ARG A 35 5.57 2.66 -8.70
C ARG A 35 5.99 1.73 -9.84
N ARG A 36 5.60 0.44 -9.76
CA ARG A 36 5.88 -0.56 -10.79
C ARG A 36 5.22 -0.24 -12.13
N VAL A 37 3.96 0.22 -12.12
CA VAL A 37 3.25 0.64 -13.34
C VAL A 37 3.92 1.86 -13.95
N LYS A 38 4.24 2.88 -13.15
CA LYS A 38 4.92 4.10 -13.61
C LYS A 38 6.28 3.78 -14.25
N ALA A 39 7.12 3.01 -13.56
CA ALA A 39 8.42 2.59 -14.05
C ALA A 39 8.36 1.76 -15.35
N SER A 40 7.20 1.12 -15.62
CA SER A 40 7.00 0.30 -16.82
C SER A 40 6.29 1.04 -17.96
N THR A 41 5.84 2.27 -17.72
CA THR A 41 5.09 3.09 -18.68
C THR A 41 6.05 3.94 -19.51
N PRO A 42 6.13 3.76 -20.84
CA PRO A 42 6.97 4.59 -21.69
C PRO A 42 6.55 6.08 -21.65
N PRO A 43 7.50 7.03 -21.72
CA PRO A 43 7.17 8.46 -21.74
C PRO A 43 6.31 8.90 -22.94
N ASP A 44 6.37 8.15 -24.04
CA ASP A 44 5.60 8.37 -25.27
C ASP A 44 4.29 7.56 -25.31
N ALA A 45 3.96 6.85 -24.22
CA ALA A 45 2.70 6.13 -24.12
C ALA A 45 1.51 7.11 -24.09
N GLY A 46 0.40 6.68 -24.68
CA GLY A 46 -0.88 7.37 -24.51
C GLY A 46 -1.42 7.23 -23.08
N PRO A 47 -2.63 7.76 -22.81
CA PRO A 47 -3.26 7.67 -21.50
C PRO A 47 -3.37 6.20 -21.02
N ILE A 48 -2.97 5.96 -19.76
CA ILE A 48 -3.10 4.64 -19.13
C ILE A 48 -4.58 4.33 -18.93
N VAL A 49 -5.00 3.13 -19.32
CA VAL A 49 -6.36 2.63 -19.03
C VAL A 49 -6.38 1.99 -17.65
N ILE A 50 -7.17 2.56 -16.75
CA ILE A 50 -7.37 2.06 -15.38
C ILE A 50 -8.82 1.66 -15.24
N HIS A 51 -9.09 0.45 -14.74
CA HIS A 51 -10.45 -0.03 -14.53
C HIS A 51 -10.57 -0.87 -13.26
N CYS A 52 -11.80 -0.97 -12.76
CA CYS A 52 -12.21 -1.96 -11.76
C CYS A 52 -13.50 -2.63 -12.27
N SER A 53 -14.53 -2.76 -11.43
CA SER A 53 -15.87 -3.16 -11.87
C SER A 53 -16.62 -1.97 -12.49
N ALA A 54 -17.04 -0.99 -11.68
CA ALA A 54 -17.74 0.21 -12.16
C ALA A 54 -16.80 1.32 -12.73
N GLY A 55 -15.49 1.20 -12.49
CA GLY A 55 -14.49 2.17 -12.92
C GLY A 55 -14.58 3.51 -12.17
N THR A 56 -14.85 3.49 -10.87
CA THR A 56 -15.10 4.71 -10.07
C THR A 56 -14.50 4.66 -8.65
N GLY A 57 -14.68 3.57 -7.90
CA GLY A 57 -14.14 3.39 -6.54
C GLY A 57 -12.62 3.13 -6.54
N ARG A 58 -12.21 1.87 -6.66
CA ARG A 58 -10.78 1.46 -6.72
C ARG A 58 -9.99 2.20 -7.81
N THR A 59 -10.62 2.43 -8.96
CA THR A 59 -10.06 3.24 -10.06
C THR A 59 -9.78 4.67 -9.62
N GLY A 60 -10.71 5.30 -8.89
CA GLY A 60 -10.49 6.63 -8.34
C GLY A 60 -9.34 6.66 -7.34
N CYS A 61 -9.27 5.68 -6.42
CA CYS A 61 -8.16 5.59 -5.48
C CYS A 61 -6.82 5.52 -6.20
N TYR A 62 -6.69 4.66 -7.22
CA TYR A 62 -5.46 4.58 -8.01
C TYR A 62 -5.11 5.94 -8.63
N ILE A 63 -6.05 6.60 -9.31
CA ILE A 63 -5.79 7.86 -10.02
C ILE A 63 -5.38 8.97 -9.04
N VAL A 64 -6.09 9.09 -7.91
CA VAL A 64 -5.77 10.12 -6.90
C VAL A 64 -4.38 9.86 -6.31
N LEU A 65 -4.06 8.62 -5.97
CA LEU A 65 -2.73 8.28 -5.45
C LEU A 65 -1.64 8.60 -6.47
N ASP A 66 -1.81 8.18 -7.73
CA ASP A 66 -0.83 8.45 -8.79
C ASP A 66 -0.54 9.95 -8.96
N VAL A 67 -1.58 10.78 -9.00
CA VAL A 67 -1.45 12.24 -9.16
C VAL A 67 -0.89 12.91 -7.91
N MET A 68 -1.36 12.51 -6.72
CA MET A 68 -0.95 13.15 -5.47
C MET A 68 0.46 12.74 -5.04
N LEU A 69 0.91 11.54 -5.37
CA LEU A 69 2.30 11.14 -5.14
C LEU A 69 3.26 11.97 -6.00
N ASP A 70 2.90 12.25 -7.27
CA ASP A 70 3.70 13.14 -8.12
C ASP A 70 3.74 14.58 -7.61
N MET A 71 2.60 15.09 -7.13
CA MET A 71 2.54 16.43 -6.54
C MET A 71 3.36 16.53 -5.25
N ALA A 72 3.31 15.50 -4.40
CA ALA A 72 4.13 15.42 -3.20
C ALA A 72 5.62 15.41 -3.54
N GLU A 73 6.04 14.64 -4.54
CA GLU A 73 7.43 14.54 -4.96
C GLU A 73 7.94 15.82 -5.65
N CYS A 74 7.14 16.40 -6.56
CA CYS A 74 7.56 17.56 -7.36
C CYS A 74 7.43 18.90 -6.63
N GLU A 75 6.38 19.05 -5.81
CA GLU A 75 6.00 20.35 -5.23
C GLU A 75 6.02 20.35 -3.69
N GLY A 76 6.12 19.18 -3.04
CA GLY A 76 6.10 19.08 -1.58
C GLY A 76 4.72 19.36 -0.97
N VAL A 77 3.65 19.34 -1.77
CA VAL A 77 2.27 19.60 -1.33
C VAL A 77 1.31 18.55 -1.88
N VAL A 78 0.13 18.43 -1.27
CA VAL A 78 -0.94 17.54 -1.72
C VAL A 78 -2.29 18.23 -1.60
N ASP A 79 -3.16 18.02 -2.59
CA ASP A 79 -4.53 18.55 -2.61
C ASP A 79 -5.55 17.47 -3.01
N ILE A 80 -5.76 16.53 -2.07
CA ILE A 80 -6.62 15.36 -2.26
C ILE A 80 -8.06 15.79 -2.56
N TYR A 81 -8.56 16.80 -1.85
CA TYR A 81 -9.93 17.29 -2.00
C TYR A 81 -10.17 17.82 -3.42
N ASN A 82 -9.33 18.74 -3.91
CA ASN A 82 -9.53 19.30 -5.25
C ASN A 82 -9.21 18.28 -6.35
N CYS A 83 -8.30 17.32 -6.11
CA CYS A 83 -8.09 16.19 -7.01
C CYS A 83 -9.37 15.36 -7.17
N VAL A 84 -9.96 14.91 -6.06
CA VAL A 84 -11.22 14.12 -6.07
C VAL A 84 -12.36 14.92 -6.68
N LYS A 85 -12.52 16.19 -6.31
CA LYS A 85 -13.53 17.09 -6.89
C LYS A 85 -13.37 17.21 -8.42
N THR A 86 -12.14 17.32 -8.89
CA THR A 86 -11.84 17.36 -10.33
C THR A 86 -12.21 16.05 -11.01
N LEU A 87 -11.88 14.90 -10.42
CA LEU A 87 -12.29 13.59 -10.95
C LEU A 87 -13.81 13.45 -11.03
N CYS A 88 -14.53 13.85 -9.98
CA CYS A 88 -15.99 13.86 -9.94
C CYS A 88 -16.62 14.74 -11.03
N SER A 89 -15.94 15.81 -11.47
CA SER A 89 -16.39 16.65 -12.59
C SER A 89 -16.25 15.96 -13.96
N ARG A 90 -15.35 14.98 -14.08
CA ARG A 90 -15.09 14.23 -15.32
C ARG A 90 -15.90 12.95 -15.41
N ARG A 91 -16.14 12.30 -14.26
CA ARG A 91 -16.92 11.06 -14.14
C ARG A 91 -17.65 11.07 -12.80
N ILE A 92 -18.94 10.79 -12.83
CA ILE A 92 -19.75 10.74 -11.61
C ILE A 92 -19.27 9.64 -10.66
N ASN A 93 -19.48 9.84 -9.36
CA ASN A 93 -19.24 8.86 -8.30
C ASN A 93 -17.78 8.37 -8.19
N MET A 94 -16.80 9.17 -8.61
CA MET A 94 -15.38 8.90 -8.36
C MET A 94 -15.12 8.93 -6.86
N ILE A 95 -14.50 7.87 -6.32
CA ILE A 95 -14.44 7.57 -4.89
C ILE A 95 -15.85 7.34 -4.31
N GLN A 96 -16.18 6.08 -4.04
CA GLN A 96 -17.55 5.66 -3.75
C GLN A 96 -17.86 5.59 -2.25
N THR A 97 -16.84 5.41 -1.41
CA THR A 97 -17.01 5.24 0.04
C THR A 97 -16.10 6.19 0.80
N GLU A 98 -16.51 6.53 2.02
CA GLU A 98 -15.68 7.28 2.96
C GLU A 98 -14.37 6.54 3.25
N GLU A 99 -14.44 5.22 3.43
CA GLU A 99 -13.27 4.37 3.68
C GLU A 99 -12.22 4.47 2.56
N GLN A 100 -12.65 4.56 1.29
CA GLN A 100 -11.75 4.80 0.16
C GLN A 100 -11.09 6.18 0.20
N TYR A 101 -11.83 7.20 0.65
CA TYR A 101 -11.31 8.56 0.80
C TYR A 101 -10.28 8.63 1.93
N VAL A 102 -10.59 8.04 3.10
CA VAL A 102 -9.65 7.94 4.23
C VAL A 102 -8.39 7.16 3.83
N PHE A 103 -8.57 6.01 3.16
CA PHE A 103 -7.44 5.22 2.67
C PHE A 103 -6.49 6.00 1.76
N ILE A 104 -7.00 6.90 0.91
CA ILE A 104 -6.14 7.75 0.08
C ILE A 104 -5.25 8.64 0.95
N HIS A 105 -5.82 9.25 2.00
CA HIS A 105 -5.05 10.08 2.94
C HIS A 105 -3.98 9.26 3.64
N ASP A 106 -4.33 8.08 4.17
CA ASP A 106 -3.41 7.19 4.88
C ASP A 106 -2.28 6.70 3.97
N ALA A 107 -2.59 6.33 2.72
CA ALA A 107 -1.60 5.85 1.76
C ALA A 107 -0.62 6.96 1.32
N ILE A 108 -1.09 8.20 1.14
CA ILE A 108 -0.22 9.34 0.86
C ILE A 108 0.66 9.64 2.06
N LEU A 109 0.10 9.61 3.27
CA LEU A 109 0.87 9.80 4.50
C LEU A 109 1.95 8.72 4.65
N GLU A 110 1.62 7.44 4.43
CA GLU A 110 2.56 6.33 4.43
C GLU A 110 3.70 6.56 3.42
N ALA A 111 3.35 6.96 2.19
CA ALA A 111 4.35 7.24 1.15
C ALA A 111 5.28 8.41 1.52
N CYS A 112 4.74 9.48 2.10
CA CYS A 112 5.53 10.65 2.52
C CYS A 112 6.43 10.36 3.73
N LEU A 113 5.99 9.52 4.68
CA LEU A 113 6.76 9.16 5.86
C LEU A 113 7.85 8.12 5.56
N CYS A 114 7.53 7.11 4.74
CA CYS A 114 8.39 5.96 4.50
C CYS A 114 9.27 6.11 3.26
N GLY A 115 8.85 6.89 2.25
CA GLY A 115 9.58 7.04 1.00
C GLY A 115 9.69 5.74 0.17
N GLU A 116 10.72 5.65 -0.67
CA GLU A 116 11.09 4.44 -1.41
C GLU A 116 12.28 3.76 -0.75
N THR A 117 12.04 2.60 -0.14
CA THR A 117 13.05 1.81 0.57
C THR A 117 13.58 0.63 -0.27
N SER A 118 13.20 0.53 -1.54
CA SER A 118 13.68 -0.54 -2.43
C SER A 118 15.08 -0.22 -2.95
N ILE A 119 16.01 -1.15 -2.76
CA ILE A 119 17.40 -0.99 -3.19
C ILE A 119 17.69 -1.98 -4.33
N PRO A 120 18.17 -1.52 -5.51
CA PRO A 120 18.63 -2.43 -6.56
C PRO A 120 19.73 -3.36 -6.04
N ALA A 121 19.70 -4.64 -6.43
CA ALA A 121 20.67 -5.63 -5.94
C ALA A 121 22.14 -5.24 -6.20
N SER A 122 22.41 -4.49 -7.29
CA SER A 122 23.72 -3.94 -7.62
C SER A 122 24.22 -2.90 -6.62
N GLU A 123 23.30 -2.19 -5.96
CA GLU A 123 23.57 -1.06 -5.06
C GLU A 123 23.48 -1.46 -3.59
N PHE A 124 23.02 -2.68 -3.28
CA PHE A 124 22.86 -3.13 -1.90
C PHE A 124 24.13 -2.97 -1.04
N LYS A 125 25.30 -3.40 -1.54
CA LYS A 125 26.57 -3.33 -0.79
C LYS A 125 26.96 -1.90 -0.41
N PRO A 126 27.02 -0.92 -1.34
CA PRO A 126 27.33 0.45 -0.97
C PRO A 126 26.25 1.07 -0.08
N THR A 127 24.97 0.87 -0.36
CA THR A 127 23.89 1.44 0.45
C THR A 127 23.92 0.90 1.89
N TYR A 128 24.10 -0.41 2.08
CA TYR A 128 24.21 -1.00 3.41
C TYR A 128 25.36 -0.43 4.24
N LYS A 129 26.51 -0.17 3.61
CA LYS A 129 27.66 0.44 4.31
C LYS A 129 27.35 1.85 4.82
N GLU A 130 26.56 2.62 4.08
CA GLU A 130 26.14 3.95 4.53
C GLU A 130 25.07 3.83 5.62
N MET A 131 24.11 2.90 5.47
CA MET A 131 23.01 2.73 6.43
C MET A 131 23.48 2.34 7.84
N VAL A 132 24.59 1.61 7.96
CA VAL A 132 25.18 1.22 9.26
C VAL A 132 26.11 2.30 9.85
N ARG A 133 26.44 3.34 9.07
CA ARG A 133 27.31 4.41 9.54
C ARG A 133 26.59 5.20 10.63
N ILE A 134 27.29 5.43 11.74
CA ILE A 134 26.76 6.23 12.84
C ILE A 134 27.02 7.70 12.52
N GLU A 135 25.95 8.49 12.51
CA GLU A 135 26.04 9.94 12.39
C GLU A 135 26.49 10.55 13.73
N PRO A 136 27.56 11.36 13.74
CA PRO A 136 28.08 11.94 14.98
C PRO A 136 27.08 12.85 15.71
N GLN A 137 26.10 13.41 14.99
CA GLN A 137 25.11 14.33 15.55
C GLN A 137 23.97 13.61 16.28
N SER A 138 23.43 12.54 15.70
CA SER A 138 22.32 11.78 16.27
C SER A 138 22.77 10.62 17.16
N ASN A 139 24.05 10.21 17.05
CA ASN A 139 24.56 8.95 17.63
C ASN A 139 23.67 7.75 17.24
N SER A 140 23.12 7.81 16.03
CA SER A 140 22.26 6.80 15.42
C SER A 140 22.74 6.52 14.00
N SER A 141 22.31 5.40 13.44
CA SER A 141 22.52 5.06 12.03
C SER A 141 21.17 5.07 11.31
N GLN A 142 21.18 5.28 10.00
CA GLN A 142 19.94 5.26 9.21
C GLN A 142 19.19 3.94 9.37
N LEU A 143 19.91 2.81 9.42
CA LEU A 143 19.29 1.50 9.66
C LEU A 143 18.52 1.44 10.99
N ARG A 144 19.01 2.11 12.03
CA ARG A 144 18.34 2.16 13.34
C ARG A 144 17.12 3.08 13.30
N GLU A 145 17.23 4.20 12.60
CA GLU A 145 16.14 5.14 12.41
C GLU A 145 14.99 4.50 11.61
N GLU A 146 15.29 3.79 10.52
CA GLU A 146 14.30 3.02 9.76
C GLU A 146 13.61 1.95 10.60
N PHE A 147 14.38 1.22 11.42
CA PHE A 147 13.80 0.21 12.32
C PHE A 147 12.82 0.83 13.34
N GLN A 148 13.08 2.06 13.78
CA GLN A 148 12.22 2.78 14.71
C GLN A 148 10.90 3.24 14.05
N VAL A 149 10.93 3.61 12.76
CA VAL A 149 9.74 3.98 11.98
C VAL A 149 8.79 2.79 11.82
N GLY A 150 9.35 1.58 11.68
CA GLY A 150 8.60 0.34 11.50
C GLY A 150 8.00 -0.26 12.78
N ASP A 151 8.09 0.39 13.93
CA ASP A 151 7.56 -0.09 15.21
C ASP A 151 6.24 0.61 15.57
N PRO A 152 5.09 0.19 15.00
CA PRO A 152 3.81 0.75 15.36
C PRO A 152 3.49 0.31 16.79
N LYS A 153 3.40 1.26 17.71
CA LYS A 153 2.79 1.07 19.04
C LYS A 153 1.31 0.71 18.87
N THR A 154 1.05 -0.54 18.55
CA THR A 154 -0.31 -1.05 18.33
C THR A 154 -0.78 -1.60 19.66
N SER A 155 -1.63 -0.83 20.35
CA SER A 155 -2.27 -1.28 21.60
C SER A 155 -3.13 -2.52 21.30
N PRO A 156 -2.94 -3.67 21.96
CA PRO A 156 -3.78 -4.83 21.73
C PRO A 156 -5.23 -4.53 22.13
N SER A 157 -6.17 -4.94 21.29
CA SER A 157 -7.60 -4.88 21.60
C SER A 157 -7.94 -5.96 22.65
N PRO A 158 -8.78 -5.68 23.65
CA PRO A 158 -9.05 -6.60 24.74
C PRO A 158 -10.10 -7.63 24.32
N LEU A 159 -9.79 -8.50 23.37
CA LEU A 159 -10.54 -9.75 23.18
C LEU A 159 -10.02 -10.77 24.20
N GLN A 160 -10.94 -11.47 24.86
CA GLN A 160 -10.63 -12.46 25.90
C GLN A 160 -9.96 -13.69 25.25
N HIS A 161 -8.66 -13.59 25.01
CA HIS A 161 -7.86 -14.72 24.56
C HIS A 161 -7.59 -15.66 25.75
N PRO A 162 -7.68 -16.99 25.54
CA PRO A 162 -7.19 -17.96 26.52
C PRO A 162 -5.71 -17.69 26.84
N PRO A 163 -5.21 -18.11 28.01
CA PRO A 163 -3.90 -17.68 28.51
C PRO A 163 -2.79 -18.01 27.51
N CYS A 164 -2.29 -16.97 26.85
CA CYS A 164 -1.12 -17.04 25.99
C CYS A 164 0.13 -16.72 26.80
N SER A 165 1.24 -17.37 26.48
CA SER A 165 2.53 -17.20 27.18
C SER A 165 3.09 -15.77 27.13
N SER A 166 2.63 -14.94 26.18
CA SER A 166 2.91 -13.50 26.12
C SER A 166 1.63 -12.77 25.69
N MET A 167 1.07 -11.94 26.57
CA MET A 167 -0.11 -11.12 26.25
C MET A 167 0.21 -9.90 25.39
N ASP A 168 1.50 -9.53 25.29
CA ASP A 168 1.96 -8.39 24.51
C ASP A 168 2.15 -8.73 23.01
N VAL A 169 2.05 -10.02 22.65
CA VAL A 169 2.23 -10.51 21.28
C VAL A 169 0.97 -11.25 20.85
N LEU A 170 0.01 -10.48 20.32
CA LEU A 170 -1.24 -11.00 19.78
C LEU A 170 -1.30 -10.73 18.27
N PRO A 171 -1.83 -11.68 17.48
CA PRO A 171 -1.98 -11.51 16.04
C PRO A 171 -3.12 -10.50 15.78
N PRO A 172 -3.06 -9.71 14.70
CA PRO A 172 -4.18 -8.86 14.30
C PRO A 172 -5.40 -9.71 13.94
N ASP A 173 -6.60 -9.25 14.30
CA ASP A 173 -7.85 -9.99 14.05
C ASP A 173 -8.04 -10.43 12.59
N ARG A 174 -7.63 -9.58 11.64
CA ARG A 174 -7.71 -9.84 10.20
C ARG A 174 -6.81 -10.99 9.70
N CYS A 175 -5.78 -11.36 10.47
CA CYS A 175 -4.81 -12.39 10.12
C CYS A 175 -5.03 -13.68 10.91
N LEU A 176 -6.06 -13.75 11.77
CA LEU A 176 -6.31 -14.91 12.61
C LEU A 176 -6.69 -16.14 11.77
N PRO A 177 -5.96 -17.27 11.92
CA PRO A 177 -6.41 -18.53 11.38
C PRO A 177 -7.55 -19.09 12.25
N PHE A 178 -8.63 -19.51 11.60
CA PHE A 178 -9.74 -20.18 12.27
C PHE A 178 -9.51 -21.69 12.29
N LEU A 179 -9.52 -22.28 13.49
CA LEU A 179 -9.48 -23.73 13.65
C LEU A 179 -10.89 -24.31 13.50
N ILE A 180 -10.98 -25.51 12.91
CA ILE A 180 -12.21 -26.30 12.85
C ILE A 180 -12.09 -27.40 13.90
N SER A 181 -12.93 -27.34 14.94
CA SER A 181 -13.03 -28.40 15.95
C SER A 181 -13.89 -29.56 15.45
N VAL A 182 -13.44 -30.79 15.69
CA VAL A 182 -14.11 -32.03 15.23
C VAL A 182 -15.10 -32.55 16.29
N ASP A 183 -14.92 -32.15 17.56
CA ASP A 183 -15.60 -32.76 18.72
C ASP A 183 -16.64 -31.83 19.38
N GLY A 184 -17.05 -30.76 18.70
CA GLY A 184 -18.04 -29.78 19.22
C GLY A 184 -17.46 -28.81 20.26
N ASP A 185 -16.15 -28.86 20.51
CA ASP A 185 -15.44 -27.87 21.32
C ASP A 185 -15.44 -26.52 20.57
N THR A 186 -15.81 -25.42 21.23
CA THR A 186 -15.95 -24.10 20.58
C THR A 186 -14.64 -23.32 20.49
N ASN A 187 -13.54 -23.92 20.96
CA ASN A 187 -12.25 -23.26 21.03
C ASN A 187 -11.54 -23.23 19.66
N ASN A 188 -11.86 -22.21 18.87
CA ASN A 188 -11.37 -22.04 17.51
C ASN A 188 -10.11 -21.14 17.41
N TYR A 189 -9.53 -20.75 18.56
CA TYR A 189 -8.43 -19.80 18.63
C TYR A 189 -7.06 -20.49 18.76
N ILE A 190 -6.10 -19.98 17.99
CA ILE A 190 -4.67 -20.22 18.17
C ILE A 190 -3.93 -18.89 18.00
N ASN A 191 -2.90 -18.64 18.81
CA ASN A 191 -2.01 -17.50 18.59
C ASN A 191 -1.11 -17.78 17.39
N ALA A 192 -1.61 -17.45 16.20
CA ALA A 192 -0.90 -17.51 14.94
C ALA A 192 -1.47 -16.41 14.01
N ALA A 193 -0.69 -16.01 13.01
CA ALA A 193 -1.11 -15.06 11.98
C ALA A 193 -0.83 -15.64 10.59
N LEU A 194 -1.78 -15.51 9.68
CA LEU A 194 -1.54 -15.71 8.26
C LEU A 194 -0.71 -14.53 7.72
N THR A 195 0.37 -14.84 7.03
CA THR A 195 1.27 -13.88 6.38
C THR A 195 1.41 -14.26 4.91
N ASP A 196 1.45 -13.26 4.03
CA ASP A 196 1.72 -13.44 2.60
C ASP A 196 3.17 -13.83 2.31
#